data_AF-A0A0P7V6R0-F1
#
_entry.id   AF-A0A0P7V6R0-F1
#
_cell.length_a   1.000
_cell.length_b   1.000
_cell.length_c   1.000
_cell.angle_alpha   90.00
_cell.angle_beta   90.00
_cell.angle_gamma   90.00
#
_symmetry.space_group_name_H-M   'P 1'
#
loop_
_entity.id
_entity.type
_entity.pdbx_description
1 polymer ?
#
loop_
_entity_poly.entity_id
_entity_poly.type
_entity_poly.pdbx_seq_one_letter_code
_entity_poly.pdbx_strand_id
1 'polypeptide(L)'
;MESCFDFSACERNGFKVYVYPQQKGDKISESYANILSAIEGSRFYTSDPGQACLLVLGLDTLDRDQLSPQYVHNLKGKVQGQPLWNGGRNHLIFNLYSGTWPDYTEDLGFDIGLAMLAKASVGAENFRPGFDVSIPLFSKEHPRAGGERGSLRSNTIPPFRNLKGFESSEKRWEANPSSWNAQE
;
A
#
# COMPACT_ATOMS: atom_id res chain seq x y z
N MET A 1 5.39 16.44 12.24
CA MET A 1 5.51 15.08 11.69
C MET A 1 6.68 15.09 10.74
N GLU A 2 7.80 14.52 11.13
CA GLU A 2 8.95 14.42 10.22
C GLU A 2 8.70 13.21 9.31
N SER A 3 8.37 13.45 8.04
CA SER A 3 8.26 12.38 7.07
C SER A 3 9.65 11.80 6.82
N CYS A 4 9.86 10.53 7.14
CA CYS A 4 11.15 9.85 6.89
C CYS A 4 11.42 9.58 5.40
N PHE A 5 10.52 10.02 4.52
CA PHE A 5 10.60 9.90 3.07
C PHE A 5 11.44 11.04 2.48
N ASP A 6 12.40 10.70 1.63
CA ASP A 6 13.23 11.64 0.87
C ASP A 6 12.57 11.97 -0.47
N PHE A 7 12.10 13.21 -0.61
CA PHE A 7 11.43 13.68 -1.82
C PHE A 7 12.39 14.12 -2.93
N SER A 8 13.70 14.25 -2.66
CA SER A 8 14.64 14.91 -3.56
C SER A 8 14.75 14.22 -4.93
N ALA A 9 14.64 12.89 -4.97
CA ALA A 9 14.61 12.13 -6.22
C ALA A 9 13.31 12.35 -7.01
N CYS A 10 12.16 12.46 -6.30
CA CYS A 10 10.87 12.71 -6.96
C CYS A 10 10.82 14.12 -7.57
N GLU A 11 11.42 15.12 -6.90
CA GLU A 11 11.46 16.50 -7.40
C GLU A 11 12.29 16.63 -8.68
N ARG A 12 13.40 15.89 -8.77
CA ARG A 12 14.29 15.92 -9.95
C ARG A 12 13.75 15.15 -11.14
N ASN A 13 13.20 13.95 -10.90
CA ASN A 13 12.90 12.98 -11.96
C ASN A 13 11.39 12.72 -12.14
N GLY A 14 10.55 13.38 -11.33
CA GLY A 14 9.13 13.03 -11.17
C GLY A 14 8.94 11.79 -10.28
N PHE A 15 7.68 11.45 -10.01
CA PHE A 15 7.37 10.25 -9.22
C PHE A 15 7.66 8.98 -10.01
N LYS A 16 8.71 8.27 -9.59
CA LYS A 16 9.19 7.04 -10.22
C LYS A 16 9.38 5.93 -9.19
N VAL A 17 9.02 4.71 -9.58
CA VAL A 17 9.06 3.51 -8.74
C VAL A 17 9.98 2.48 -9.37
N TYR A 18 10.94 1.99 -8.59
CA TYR A 18 11.81 0.89 -8.98
C TYR A 18 11.43 -0.37 -8.20
N VAL A 19 11.39 -1.49 -8.91
CA VAL A 19 11.15 -2.82 -8.35
C VAL A 19 12.47 -3.58 -8.38
N TYR A 20 12.86 -4.15 -7.24
CA TYR A 20 14.07 -4.95 -7.17
C TYR A 20 13.95 -6.21 -8.04
N PRO A 21 15.04 -6.61 -8.74
CA PRO A 21 15.05 -7.83 -9.52
C PRO A 21 14.91 -9.05 -8.60
N GLN A 22 14.08 -9.98 -9.04
CA GLN A 22 13.88 -11.25 -8.34
C GLN A 22 15.15 -12.09 -8.40
N GLN A 23 15.57 -12.62 -7.25
CA GLN A 23 16.75 -13.50 -7.19
C GLN A 23 16.36 -14.93 -7.54
N LYS A 24 17.31 -15.67 -8.13
CA LYS A 24 17.09 -17.09 -8.45
C LYS A 24 16.83 -17.88 -7.17
N GLY A 25 15.70 -18.56 -7.12
CA GLY A 25 15.30 -19.42 -5.99
C GLY A 25 14.35 -18.76 -4.99
N ASP A 26 14.07 -17.45 -5.13
CA ASP A 26 13.01 -16.81 -4.36
C ASP A 26 11.64 -17.26 -4.88
N LYS A 27 10.84 -17.86 -3.99
CA LYS A 27 9.44 -18.17 -4.26
C LYS A 27 8.62 -16.93 -3.94
N ILE A 28 7.80 -16.51 -4.90
CA ILE A 28 6.82 -15.43 -4.75
C ILE A 28 5.41 -16.00 -4.98
N SER A 29 4.43 -15.52 -4.21
CA SER A 29 3.03 -15.83 -4.46
C SER A 29 2.55 -15.16 -5.75
N GLU A 30 1.52 -15.74 -6.37
CA GLU A 30 0.88 -15.14 -7.55
C GLU A 30 0.30 -13.75 -7.24
N SER A 31 -0.27 -13.56 -6.06
CA SER A 31 -0.73 -12.26 -5.58
C SER A 31 0.39 -11.22 -5.58
N TYR A 32 1.56 -11.55 -5.04
CA TYR A 32 2.68 -10.61 -5.01
C TYR A 32 3.22 -10.35 -6.42
N ALA A 33 3.32 -11.41 -7.24
CA ALA A 33 3.68 -11.28 -8.65
C ALA A 33 2.77 -10.31 -9.39
N ASN A 34 1.46 -10.37 -9.13
CA ASN A 34 0.47 -9.48 -9.73
C ASN A 34 0.66 -8.02 -9.29
N ILE A 35 0.98 -7.78 -8.01
CA ILE A 35 1.31 -6.44 -7.50
C ILE A 35 2.55 -5.88 -8.21
N LEU A 36 3.65 -6.65 -8.23
CA LEU A 36 4.88 -6.21 -8.89
C LEU A 36 4.63 -5.94 -10.38
N SER A 37 3.93 -6.84 -11.07
CA SER A 37 3.60 -6.69 -12.49
C SER A 37 2.67 -5.50 -12.77
N ALA A 38 1.80 -5.13 -11.83
CA ALA A 38 0.96 -3.94 -11.94
C ALA A 38 1.78 -2.65 -11.79
N ILE A 39 2.77 -2.64 -10.89
CA ILE A 39 3.70 -1.52 -10.70
C ILE A 39 4.58 -1.36 -11.95
N GLU A 40 5.18 -2.45 -12.44
CA GLU A 40 6.05 -2.47 -13.62
C GLU A 40 5.32 -2.06 -14.90
N GLY A 41 4.03 -2.42 -15.03
CA GLY A 41 3.18 -2.00 -16.15
C GLY A 41 2.68 -0.55 -16.06
N SER A 42 2.94 0.15 -14.96
CA SER A 42 2.48 1.52 -14.76
C SER A 42 3.42 2.56 -15.39
N ARG A 43 2.90 3.76 -15.65
CA ARG A 43 3.71 4.91 -16.13
C ARG A 43 4.79 5.39 -15.13
N PHE A 44 4.68 4.94 -13.88
CA PHE A 44 5.57 5.34 -12.80
C PHE A 44 6.78 4.43 -12.72
N TYR A 45 6.77 3.25 -13.35
CA TYR A 45 7.91 2.34 -13.35
C TYR A 45 9.16 2.98 -13.96
N THR A 46 10.31 2.62 -13.39
CA THR A 46 11.64 2.83 -13.98
C THR A 46 12.52 1.62 -13.73
N SER A 47 13.36 1.29 -14.70
CA SER A 47 14.39 0.25 -14.57
C SER A 47 15.68 0.78 -13.92
N ASP A 48 15.83 2.11 -13.78
CA ASP A 48 16.98 2.74 -13.16
C ASP A 48 16.68 3.12 -11.70
N PRO A 49 17.31 2.47 -10.71
CA PRO A 49 17.08 2.80 -9.30
C PRO A 49 17.53 4.23 -8.94
N GLY A 50 18.47 4.83 -9.67
CA GLY A 50 18.93 6.21 -9.43
C GLY A 50 17.89 7.27 -9.81
N GLN A 51 16.91 6.90 -10.64
CA GLN A 51 15.79 7.77 -11.00
C GLN A 51 14.56 7.58 -10.11
N ALA A 52 14.48 6.44 -9.43
CA ALA A 52 13.36 6.12 -8.58
C ALA A 52 13.41 6.92 -7.27
N CYS A 53 12.24 7.34 -6.81
CA CYS A 53 12.08 7.87 -5.47
C CYS A 53 11.32 6.95 -4.54
N LEU A 54 10.69 5.90 -5.08
CA LEU A 54 10.09 4.82 -4.31
C LEU A 54 10.71 3.48 -4.71
N LEU A 55 11.05 2.66 -3.72
CA LEU A 55 11.67 1.35 -3.91
C LEU A 55 10.73 0.25 -3.41
N VAL A 56 10.53 -0.78 -4.22
CA VAL A 56 9.66 -1.93 -3.89
C VAL A 56 10.47 -3.21 -3.97
N LEU A 57 10.49 -3.98 -2.88
CA LEU A 57 11.25 -5.22 -2.80
C LEU A 57 10.68 -6.28 -3.76
N GLY A 58 11.56 -7.07 -4.38
CA GLY A 58 11.17 -8.27 -5.14
C GLY A 58 10.90 -9.49 -4.26
N LEU A 59 10.83 -9.32 -2.94
CA LEU A 59 10.64 -10.35 -1.93
C LEU A 59 9.20 -10.34 -1.45
N ASP A 60 8.55 -11.50 -1.44
CA ASP A 60 7.17 -11.61 -0.97
C ASP A 60 7.07 -11.37 0.53
N THR A 61 6.29 -10.35 0.89
CA THR A 61 6.04 -9.90 2.26
C THR A 61 4.55 -9.91 2.62
N LEU A 62 3.69 -10.38 1.69
CA LEU A 62 2.24 -10.31 1.83
C LEU A 62 1.71 -11.16 2.98
N ASP A 63 2.29 -12.35 3.15
CA ASP A 63 1.85 -13.35 4.09
C ASP A 63 2.94 -13.67 5.10
N ARG A 64 2.72 -13.23 6.34
CA ARG A 64 3.64 -13.43 7.47
C ARG A 64 3.11 -14.45 8.48
N ASP A 65 2.10 -15.22 8.09
CA ASP A 65 1.71 -16.42 8.82
C ASP A 65 2.77 -17.52 8.65
N GLN A 66 3.37 -18.00 9.74
CA GLN A 66 4.40 -19.04 9.70
C GLN A 66 3.89 -20.39 9.18
N LEU A 67 2.59 -20.64 9.26
CA LEU A 67 1.95 -21.85 8.76
C LEU A 67 1.64 -21.76 7.26
N SER A 68 1.74 -20.56 6.67
CA SER A 68 1.44 -20.35 5.28
C SER A 68 2.51 -20.97 4.37
N PRO A 69 2.12 -21.68 3.29
CA PRO A 69 3.07 -22.13 2.27
C PRO A 69 3.73 -20.96 1.51
N GLN A 70 3.22 -19.73 1.66
CA GLN A 70 3.80 -18.51 1.10
C GLN A 70 4.78 -17.82 2.06
N TYR A 71 4.98 -18.35 3.27
CA TYR A 71 5.87 -17.75 4.25
C TYR A 71 7.32 -17.76 3.77
N VAL A 72 7.89 -16.57 3.58
CA VAL A 72 9.31 -16.42 3.24
C VAL A 72 10.16 -16.51 4.50
N HIS A 73 10.96 -17.59 4.59
CA HIS A 73 11.96 -17.76 5.64
C HIS A 73 13.18 -16.87 5.43
N ASN A 74 13.87 -16.53 6.54
CA ASN A 74 15.06 -15.69 6.56
C ASN A 74 14.88 -14.35 5.81
N LEU A 75 13.67 -13.78 5.86
CA LEU A 75 13.36 -12.53 5.18
C LEU A 75 14.27 -11.39 5.64
N LYS A 76 14.57 -11.31 6.95
CA LYS A 76 15.54 -10.36 7.51
C LYS A 76 16.88 -10.38 6.78
N GLY A 77 17.48 -11.56 6.63
CA GLY A 77 18.77 -11.70 5.93
C GLY A 77 18.68 -11.33 4.45
N LYS A 78 17.58 -11.70 3.79
CA LYS A 78 17.33 -11.36 2.38
C LYS A 78 17.17 -9.85 2.16
N VAL A 79 16.44 -9.17 3.04
CA VAL A 79 16.23 -7.71 2.98
C VAL A 79 17.54 -6.97 3.29
N GLN A 80 18.25 -7.36 4.34
CA GLN A 80 19.54 -6.74 4.69
C GLN A 80 20.63 -6.97 3.64
N GLY A 81 20.54 -8.05 2.87
CA GLY A 81 21.41 -8.32 1.73
C GLY A 81 21.11 -7.48 0.48
N GLN A 82 20.00 -6.73 0.45
CA GLN A 82 19.66 -5.90 -0.70
C GLN A 82 20.54 -4.63 -0.76
N PRO A 83 21.14 -4.32 -1.92
CA PRO A 83 22.14 -3.26 -2.03
C PRO A 83 21.61 -1.86 -1.73
N LEU A 84 20.31 -1.60 -1.96
CA LEU A 84 19.71 -0.27 -1.78
C LEU A 84 18.88 -0.13 -0.49
N TRP A 85 18.83 -1.15 0.38
CA TRP A 85 17.88 -1.19 1.52
C TRP A 85 17.97 0.04 2.43
N ASN A 86 19.17 0.59 2.66
CA ASN A 86 19.43 1.86 3.36
C ASN A 86 18.51 2.12 4.59
N GLY A 87 18.37 1.12 5.46
CA GLY A 87 17.54 1.22 6.66
C GLY A 87 16.04 1.43 6.38
N GLY A 88 15.55 1.00 5.23
CA GLY A 88 14.15 1.12 4.80
C GLY A 88 13.77 2.46 4.17
N ARG A 89 14.67 3.47 4.13
CA ARG A 89 14.32 4.79 3.60
C ARG A 89 13.78 4.69 2.17
N ASN A 90 12.63 5.32 1.91
CA ASN A 90 11.93 5.31 0.61
C ASN A 90 11.48 3.93 0.11
N HIS A 91 11.45 2.91 0.97
CA HIS A 91 10.92 1.60 0.62
C HIS A 91 9.42 1.52 0.91
N LEU A 92 8.69 0.78 0.10
CA LEU A 92 7.31 0.38 0.37
C LEU A 92 7.22 -1.14 0.49
N ILE A 93 6.68 -1.59 1.62
CA ILE A 93 6.45 -3.01 1.93
C ILE A 93 4.96 -3.28 1.88
N PHE A 94 4.56 -4.42 1.33
CA PHE A 94 3.15 -4.84 1.29
C PHE A 94 2.88 -5.95 2.29
N ASN A 95 1.82 -5.83 3.07
CA ASN A 95 1.35 -6.89 3.95
C ASN A 95 -0.18 -7.00 3.89
N LEU A 96 -0.68 -8.20 3.61
CA LEU A 96 -2.11 -8.47 3.57
C LEU A 96 -2.55 -9.40 4.69
N TYR A 97 -1.71 -10.36 5.06
CA TYR A 97 -2.01 -11.40 6.03
C TYR A 97 -1.05 -11.32 7.21
N SER A 98 -1.60 -10.95 8.37
CA SER A 98 -0.89 -10.76 9.65
C SER A 98 -0.96 -12.00 10.55
N GLY A 99 -0.99 -13.21 9.98
CA GLY A 99 -1.12 -14.46 10.73
C GLY A 99 -2.55 -15.02 10.77
N THR A 100 -2.66 -16.23 11.31
CA THR A 100 -3.93 -16.92 11.59
C THR A 100 -4.05 -17.11 13.10
N TRP A 101 -5.28 -17.06 13.62
CA TRP A 101 -5.56 -17.33 15.03
C TRP A 101 -4.90 -18.65 15.50
N PRO A 102 -4.30 -18.70 16.71
CA PRO A 102 -4.21 -17.65 17.71
C PRO A 102 -3.04 -16.67 17.52
N ASP A 103 -2.20 -16.89 16.51
CA ASP A 103 -0.89 -16.25 16.34
C ASP A 103 -0.92 -15.03 15.39
N TYR A 104 -1.91 -14.15 15.56
CA TYR A 104 -1.92 -12.88 14.85
C TYR A 104 -0.73 -12.02 15.31
N THR A 105 0.03 -11.50 14.35
CA THR A 105 1.19 -10.66 14.62
C THR A 105 1.20 -9.44 13.70
N GLU A 106 1.34 -8.27 14.31
CA GLU A 106 1.57 -7.03 13.59
C GLU A 106 3.02 -6.91 13.09
N ASP A 107 3.93 -7.73 13.64
CA ASP A 107 5.33 -7.80 13.25
C ASP A 107 5.51 -8.61 11.95
N LEU A 108 6.27 -8.05 11.02
CA LEU A 108 6.67 -8.68 9.77
C LEU A 108 7.82 -9.70 9.97
N GLY A 109 8.37 -9.80 11.17
CA GLY A 109 9.48 -10.70 11.51
C GLY A 109 10.84 -10.15 11.08
N PHE A 110 10.93 -8.85 10.82
CA PHE A 110 12.17 -8.11 10.60
C PHE A 110 11.96 -6.61 10.84
N ASP A 111 13.05 -5.90 11.10
CA ASP A 111 13.02 -4.45 11.27
C ASP A 111 12.87 -3.75 9.92
N ILE A 112 11.74 -3.07 9.72
CA ILE A 112 11.42 -2.29 8.51
C ILE A 112 12.08 -0.90 8.51
N GLY A 113 12.60 -0.45 9.66
CA GLY A 113 13.21 0.87 9.81
C GLY A 113 12.32 2.00 9.30
N LEU A 114 12.83 2.73 8.31
CA LEU A 114 12.19 3.89 7.69
C LEU A 114 11.35 3.53 6.46
N ALA A 115 11.01 2.26 6.26
CA ALA A 115 10.13 1.84 5.16
C ALA A 115 8.67 2.17 5.48
N MET A 116 7.94 2.58 4.45
CA MET A 116 6.49 2.72 4.49
C MET A 116 5.84 1.34 4.40
N LEU A 117 4.71 1.19 5.08
CA LEU A 117 3.97 -0.06 5.12
C LEU A 117 2.60 0.13 4.45
N ALA A 118 2.40 -0.58 3.33
CA ALA A 118 1.09 -0.76 2.71
C ALA A 118 0.43 -2.01 3.31
N LYS A 119 -0.48 -1.82 4.27
CA LYS A 119 -1.04 -2.93 5.05
C LYS A 119 -2.56 -2.99 5.06
N ALA A 120 -3.08 -4.20 4.94
CA ALA A 120 -4.49 -4.49 5.21
C ALA A 120 -4.72 -4.75 6.70
N SER A 121 -5.87 -4.30 7.21
CA SER A 121 -6.29 -4.51 8.60
C SER A 121 -5.28 -4.03 9.66
N VAL A 122 -4.54 -2.95 9.37
CA VAL A 122 -3.60 -2.34 10.32
C VAL A 122 -4.34 -1.70 11.50
N GLY A 123 -3.89 -2.00 12.72
CA GLY A 123 -4.40 -1.35 13.93
C GLY A 123 -4.10 0.15 13.94
N ALA A 124 -5.01 0.97 14.45
CA ALA A 124 -4.86 2.43 14.48
C ALA A 124 -3.64 2.88 15.29
N GLU A 125 -3.23 2.08 16.27
CA GLU A 125 -2.06 2.26 17.11
C GLU A 125 -0.72 2.03 16.40
N ASN A 126 -0.70 1.19 15.35
CA ASN A 126 0.51 0.85 14.60
C ASN A 126 0.61 1.60 13.26
N PHE A 127 -0.51 2.15 12.79
CA PHE A 127 -0.56 2.92 11.54
C PHE A 127 0.07 4.31 11.73
N ARG A 128 1.07 4.66 10.92
CA ARG A 128 1.67 6.00 10.92
C ARG A 128 0.94 6.93 9.95
N PRO A 129 0.10 7.88 10.41
CA PRO A 129 -0.70 8.70 9.52
C PRO A 129 0.18 9.58 8.63
N GLY A 130 -0.14 9.64 7.34
CA GLY A 130 0.63 10.38 6.34
C GLY A 130 1.95 9.71 5.91
N PHE A 131 2.22 8.49 6.38
CA PHE A 131 3.42 7.73 6.02
C PHE A 131 3.09 6.31 5.55
N ASP A 132 2.28 5.58 6.32
CA ASP A 132 1.79 4.26 5.93
C ASP A 132 0.56 4.35 5.04
N VAL A 133 0.29 3.28 4.28
CA VAL A 133 -0.83 3.20 3.35
C VAL A 133 -1.78 2.09 3.79
N SER A 134 -3.02 2.46 4.12
CA SER A 134 -4.06 1.46 4.35
C SER A 134 -4.58 0.96 3.01
N ILE A 135 -4.52 -0.36 2.80
CA ILE A 135 -5.02 -1.02 1.59
C ILE A 135 -6.10 -2.04 1.95
N PRO A 136 -7.08 -2.29 1.06
CA PRO A 136 -8.06 -3.33 1.32
C PRO A 136 -7.42 -4.72 1.28
N LEU A 137 -8.01 -5.66 2.02
CA LEU A 137 -7.62 -7.06 1.98
C LEU A 137 -8.14 -7.71 0.69
N PHE A 138 -7.23 -8.28 -0.10
CA PHE A 138 -7.55 -9.05 -1.30
C PHE A 138 -7.31 -10.53 -1.07
N SER A 139 -8.17 -11.40 -1.63
CA SER A 139 -7.94 -12.84 -1.63
C SER A 139 -6.69 -13.21 -2.44
N LYS A 140 -6.12 -14.39 -2.18
CA LYS A 140 -4.90 -14.86 -2.88
C LYS A 140 -5.14 -15.06 -4.38
N GLU A 141 -6.39 -15.35 -4.75
CA GLU A 141 -6.86 -15.58 -6.12
C GLU A 141 -7.43 -14.31 -6.76
N HIS A 142 -7.19 -13.13 -6.19
CA HIS A 142 -7.73 -11.89 -6.74
C HIS A 142 -7.19 -11.65 -8.17
N PRO A 143 -8.06 -11.44 -9.17
CA PRO A 143 -7.62 -11.28 -10.55
C PRO A 143 -6.79 -10.00 -10.71
N ARG A 144 -5.75 -10.06 -11.54
CA ARG A 144 -4.85 -8.92 -11.80
C ARG A 144 -5.54 -7.73 -12.44
N ALA A 145 -6.54 -7.99 -13.27
CA ALA A 145 -7.33 -6.98 -13.95
C ALA A 145 -8.82 -7.23 -13.72
N GLY A 146 -9.62 -6.17 -13.82
CA GLY A 146 -11.07 -6.33 -13.89
C GLY A 146 -11.45 -7.28 -15.02
N GLY A 147 -12.43 -8.14 -14.76
CA GLY A 147 -12.98 -9.04 -15.77
C GLY A 147 -13.72 -8.29 -16.87
N GLU A 148 -14.56 -9.01 -17.61
CA GLU A 148 -15.40 -8.37 -18.62
C GLU A 148 -16.19 -7.20 -18.02
N ARG A 149 -16.42 -6.16 -18.84
CA ARG A 149 -17.26 -5.03 -18.43
C ARG A 149 -18.56 -5.59 -17.91
N GLY A 150 -18.88 -5.27 -16.65
CA GLY A 150 -20.16 -5.64 -16.08
C GLY A 150 -21.31 -5.15 -16.95
N SER A 151 -22.45 -5.83 -16.88
CA SER A 151 -23.64 -5.57 -17.71
C SER A 151 -24.28 -4.19 -17.52
N LEU A 152 -23.71 -3.32 -16.66
CA LEU A 152 -24.16 -1.96 -16.43
C LEU A 152 -23.86 -1.10 -17.67
N ARG A 153 -24.87 -0.97 -18.53
CA ARG A 153 -24.81 -0.15 -19.74
C ARG A 153 -24.94 1.35 -19.47
N SER A 154 -25.38 1.75 -18.28
CA SER A 154 -25.52 3.14 -17.86
C SER A 154 -25.43 3.26 -16.35
N ASN A 155 -24.84 4.36 -15.85
CA ASN A 155 -24.93 4.77 -14.46
C ASN A 155 -26.38 5.18 -14.16
N THR A 156 -27.22 4.25 -13.70
CA THR A 156 -28.46 4.61 -13.01
C THR A 156 -28.11 5.06 -11.59
N ILE A 157 -27.48 6.23 -11.47
CA ILE A 157 -27.68 7.04 -10.27
C ILE A 157 -29.16 7.44 -10.37
N PRO A 158 -30.05 6.95 -9.48
CA PRO A 158 -31.43 7.39 -9.52
C PRO A 158 -31.40 8.93 -9.41
N PRO A 159 -32.12 9.67 -10.28
CA PRO A 159 -32.30 11.10 -10.06
C PRO A 159 -32.84 11.24 -8.63
N PHE A 160 -32.34 12.23 -7.88
CA PHE A 160 -32.81 12.55 -6.52
C PHE A 160 -34.34 12.60 -6.52
N ARG A 161 -34.97 11.46 -6.26
CA ARG A 161 -36.38 11.37 -5.99
C ARG A 161 -36.44 11.66 -4.53
N ASN A 162 -37.05 12.80 -4.20
CA ASN A 162 -37.46 13.11 -2.84
C ASN A 162 -38.16 11.88 -2.27
N LEU A 163 -37.42 11.09 -1.48
CA LEU A 163 -37.99 10.04 -0.65
C LEU A 163 -38.79 10.78 0.41
N LYS A 164 -40.04 11.12 0.09
CA LYS A 164 -41.01 11.47 1.12
C LYS A 164 -41.20 10.22 1.97
N GLY A 165 -40.54 10.21 3.12
CA GLY A 165 -40.67 9.15 4.10
C GLY A 165 -39.34 8.61 4.59
N PHE A 166 -38.49 9.48 5.15
CA PHE A 166 -37.74 9.12 6.35
C PHE A 166 -37.37 10.42 7.05
N GLU A 167 -38.02 10.70 8.17
CA GLU A 167 -37.64 11.79 9.06
C GLU A 167 -36.41 11.32 9.83
N SER A 168 -35.22 11.64 9.32
CA SER A 168 -33.97 11.54 10.08
C SER A 168 -33.53 12.95 10.45
N SER A 169 -33.46 13.20 11.75
CA SER A 169 -32.92 14.43 12.33
C SER A 169 -31.44 14.62 11.95
N GLU A 170 -31.17 15.40 10.90
CA GLU A 170 -29.81 15.85 10.55
C GLU A 170 -29.41 17.05 11.41
N LYS A 171 -28.48 16.84 12.35
CA LYS A 171 -27.59 17.91 12.80
C LYS A 171 -26.45 18.02 11.80
N ARG A 172 -26.54 19.06 10.97
CA ARG A 172 -25.56 19.46 9.96
C ARG A 172 -24.37 20.14 10.64
N TRP A 173 -23.18 19.56 10.53
CA TRP A 173 -21.92 20.24 10.84
C TRP A 173 -21.37 20.83 9.53
N GLU A 174 -21.50 22.14 9.37
CA GLU A 174 -20.82 22.89 8.31
C GLU A 174 -19.47 23.38 8.81
N ALA A 175 -18.40 22.95 8.14
CA ALA A 175 -17.11 23.63 8.21
C ALA A 175 -17.18 24.85 7.28
N ASN A 176 -17.16 26.05 7.86
CA ASN A 176 -17.29 27.32 7.14
C ASN A 176 -15.88 27.88 6.80
N PRO A 177 -15.48 28.01 5.53
CA PRO A 177 -14.13 28.46 5.15
C PRO A 177 -14.04 29.96 4.80
N SER A 178 -14.86 30.83 5.41
CA SER A 178 -14.84 32.27 5.11
C SER A 178 -14.98 33.15 6.35
N SER A 179 -13.87 33.44 7.01
CA SER A 179 -13.66 34.70 7.73
C SER A 179 -12.18 34.90 8.03
N TRP A 180 -11.39 35.19 7.00
CA TRP A 180 -10.23 36.06 7.17
C TRP A 180 -10.73 37.49 7.02
N ASN A 181 -10.72 38.25 8.11
CA ASN A 181 -10.38 39.67 8.11
C ASN A 181 -10.04 40.11 9.54
N ALA A 182 -8.94 40.85 9.62
CA ALA A 182 -8.27 41.30 10.82
C ALA A 182 -8.80 42.67 11.30
N GLN A 183 -8.68 42.87 12.62
CA GLN A 183 -8.46 44.13 13.35
C GLN A 183 -9.57 45.22 13.35
N GLU A 184 -9.95 45.68 14.56
CA GLU A 184 -9.17 46.63 15.39
C GLU A 184 -8.96 46.06 16.80
#